data_AF-A0A535YRV4-F1
#
_entry.id   AF-A0A535YRV4-F1
#
_cell.length_a   1.000
_cell.length_b   1.000
_cell.length_c   1.000
_cell.angle_alpha   90.00
_cell.angle_beta   90.00
_cell.angle_gamma   90.00
#
_symmetry.space_group_name_H-M   'P 1'
#
loop_
_entity.id
_entity.type
_entity.pdbx_description
1 polymer ?
#
loop_
_entity_poly.entity_id
_entity_poly.type
_entity_poly.pdbx_seq_one_letter_code
_entity_poly.pdbx_strand_id
1 'polypeptide(L)'
;MTEIALAAPPTDTPRMAYSTLERRATLTMLALLLSLAAAAWWSTVGNARDMGAMVQGVAGVGIAMPFDMTALVFMGMWTTMMVAMMFPTTAPIVLLHRMVVRRRGEGAAPTIAFGLGYLVIWASVGVIPLAVLLGFRHFSAQSIWIDRVGGSVLLVAGVYQFSHWKETCLRACRTPLTFLMTHDFGRGSMGAFRVGLSHGLYCLGCCWALMAVLFVVGLMNLVWMAAVAGVFLIEKNWRHGVGLTRVVGGAVMGLGIAVLVDPALLSWLAPVQQAGSMALNG
;
A
#
# COMPACT_ATOMS: atom_id res chain seq x y z
N MET A 1 -28.02 -19.08 61.32
CA MET A 1 -28.67 -19.14 60.00
C MET A 1 -28.09 -18.02 59.17
N THR A 2 -27.16 -18.32 58.28
CA THR A 2 -26.53 -17.36 57.37
C THR A 2 -27.03 -17.71 55.98
N GLU A 3 -28.00 -16.97 55.46
CA GLU A 3 -28.46 -17.14 54.08
C GLU A 3 -27.32 -16.76 53.14
N ILE A 4 -26.82 -17.75 52.40
CA ILE A 4 -25.94 -17.52 51.26
C ILE A 4 -26.84 -17.00 50.14
N ALA A 5 -26.82 -15.69 49.92
CA ALA A 5 -27.44 -15.06 48.76
C ALA A 5 -26.74 -15.60 47.50
N LEU A 6 -27.35 -16.61 46.84
CA LEU A 6 -26.93 -17.04 45.51
C LEU A 6 -27.12 -15.87 44.55
N ALA A 7 -26.00 -15.29 44.11
CA ALA A 7 -25.99 -14.33 43.03
C ALA A 7 -26.70 -14.94 41.81
N ALA A 8 -27.73 -14.27 41.29
CA ALA A 8 -28.46 -14.73 40.13
C ALA A 8 -27.48 -14.95 38.96
N PRO A 9 -27.61 -16.07 38.22
CA PRO A 9 -26.73 -16.34 37.08
C PRO A 9 -26.83 -15.19 36.07
N PRO A 10 -25.71 -14.77 35.45
CA PRO A 10 -25.71 -13.68 34.50
C PRO A 10 -26.73 -13.96 33.40
N THR A 11 -27.69 -13.04 33.23
CA THR A 11 -28.73 -13.19 32.22
C THR A 11 -28.12 -13.04 30.83
N ASP A 12 -28.03 -14.16 30.12
CA ASP A 12 -27.46 -14.24 28.78
C ASP A 12 -28.44 -13.61 27.78
N THR A 13 -28.39 -12.29 27.66
CA THR A 13 -29.30 -11.56 26.77
C THR A 13 -28.88 -11.75 25.31
N PRO A 14 -29.82 -11.83 24.35
CA PRO A 14 -29.51 -11.97 22.92
C PRO A 14 -28.62 -10.83 22.38
N ARG A 15 -28.64 -9.64 23.02
CA ARG A 15 -27.70 -8.54 22.72
C ARG A 15 -26.25 -8.88 23.07
N MET A 16 -25.99 -9.53 24.21
CA MET A 16 -24.64 -9.95 24.58
C MET A 16 -24.09 -11.02 23.64
N ALA A 17 -24.91 -12.00 23.27
CA ALA A 17 -24.56 -13.00 22.25
C ALA A 17 -24.25 -12.34 20.89
N TYR A 18 -25.08 -11.41 20.43
CA TYR A 18 -24.86 -10.68 19.18
C TYR A 18 -23.57 -9.84 19.21
N SER A 19 -23.31 -9.09 20.29
CA SER A 19 -22.10 -8.27 20.43
C SER A 19 -20.80 -9.10 20.46
N THR A 20 -20.84 -10.28 21.08
CA THR A 20 -19.71 -11.20 21.14
C THR A 20 -19.42 -11.79 19.77
N LEU A 21 -20.47 -12.20 19.04
CA LEU A 21 -20.35 -12.66 17.66
C LEU A 21 -19.86 -11.52 16.75
N GLU A 22 -20.35 -10.28 16.93
CA GLU A 22 -19.91 -9.07 16.22
C GLU A 22 -18.40 -8.87 16.38
N ARG A 23 -17.94 -8.81 17.63
CA ARG A 23 -16.52 -8.68 17.97
C ARG A 23 -15.67 -9.80 17.39
N ARG A 24 -16.10 -11.06 17.51
CA ARG A 24 -15.36 -12.22 16.97
C ARG A 24 -15.15 -12.09 15.47
N ALA A 25 -16.19 -11.81 14.67
CA ALA A 25 -15.98 -11.75 13.22
C ALA A 25 -15.25 -10.50 12.74
N THR A 26 -15.32 -9.40 13.49
CA THR A 26 -14.46 -8.22 13.24
C THR A 26 -13.00 -8.57 13.51
N LEU A 27 -12.70 -9.25 14.61
CA LEU A 27 -11.35 -9.72 14.93
C LEU A 27 -10.84 -10.76 13.93
N THR A 28 -11.68 -11.70 13.47
CA THR A 28 -11.25 -12.67 12.44
C THR A 28 -10.94 -11.99 11.12
N MET A 29 -11.74 -11.01 10.69
CA MET A 29 -11.46 -10.26 9.46
C MET A 29 -10.17 -9.43 9.58
N LEU A 30 -9.95 -8.78 10.73
CA LEU A 30 -8.71 -8.07 11.00
C LEU A 30 -7.51 -9.02 10.97
N ALA A 31 -7.61 -10.16 11.66
CA ALA A 31 -6.56 -11.17 11.68
C ALA A 31 -6.26 -11.71 10.28
N LEU A 32 -7.29 -11.93 9.45
CA LEU A 32 -7.13 -12.36 8.06
C LEU A 32 -6.40 -11.30 7.22
N LEU A 33 -6.75 -10.02 7.32
CA LEU A 33 -6.06 -8.96 6.59
C LEU A 33 -4.59 -8.85 7.00
N LEU A 34 -4.32 -8.89 8.31
CA LEU A 34 -2.97 -8.78 8.83
C LEU A 34 -2.13 -10.02 8.54
N SER A 35 -2.71 -11.22 8.55
CA SER A 35 -2.00 -12.45 8.18
C SER A 35 -1.67 -12.47 6.70
N LEU A 36 -2.59 -12.04 5.83
CA LEU A 36 -2.33 -11.87 4.39
C LEU A 36 -1.22 -10.84 4.15
N ALA A 37 -1.26 -9.69 4.84
CA ALA A 37 -0.22 -8.67 4.73
C ALA A 37 1.15 -9.18 5.24
N ALA A 38 1.17 -9.93 6.35
CA ALA A 38 2.40 -10.52 6.88
C ALA A 38 2.98 -11.60 5.96
N ALA A 39 2.14 -12.48 5.41
CA ALA A 39 2.56 -13.47 4.42
C ALA A 39 3.08 -12.81 3.14
N ALA A 40 2.43 -11.73 2.69
CA ALA A 40 2.89 -10.95 1.55
C ALA A 40 4.22 -10.24 1.82
N TRP A 41 4.43 -9.68 3.02
CA TRP A 41 5.73 -9.13 3.42
C TRP A 41 6.80 -10.21 3.47
N TRP A 42 6.52 -11.36 4.08
CA TRP A 42 7.45 -12.49 4.13
C TRP A 42 7.87 -12.92 2.72
N SER A 43 6.90 -13.09 1.82
CA SER A 43 7.15 -13.40 0.41
C SER A 43 7.95 -12.29 -0.27
N THR A 44 7.61 -11.01 -0.07
CA THR A 44 8.32 -9.89 -0.69
C THR A 44 9.77 -9.81 -0.22
N VAL A 45 10.04 -10.00 1.08
CA VAL A 45 11.40 -10.02 1.65
C VAL A 45 12.20 -11.22 1.11
N GLY A 46 11.58 -12.39 1.02
CA GLY A 46 12.22 -13.58 0.45
C GLY A 46 12.62 -13.38 -1.01
N ASN A 47 11.74 -12.78 -1.82
CA ASN A 47 11.97 -12.51 -3.23
C ASN A 47 12.78 -11.21 -3.50
N ALA A 48 13.01 -10.37 -2.49
CA ALA A 48 13.67 -9.07 -2.67
C ALA A 48 15.10 -9.20 -3.22
N ARG A 49 15.77 -10.33 -3.01
CA ARG A 49 17.11 -10.60 -3.58
C ARG A 49 17.02 -10.92 -5.07
N ASP A 50 16.05 -11.74 -5.47
CA ASP A 50 15.84 -12.14 -6.87
C ASP A 50 15.24 -11.00 -7.70
N MET A 51 14.38 -10.18 -7.09
CA MET A 51 13.80 -8.96 -7.66
C MET A 51 14.73 -7.75 -7.55
N GLY A 52 15.70 -7.80 -6.64
CA GLY A 52 16.65 -6.72 -6.37
C GLY A 52 17.46 -6.36 -7.60
N ALA A 53 17.67 -7.28 -8.54
CA ALA A 53 18.31 -6.99 -9.82
C ALA A 53 17.38 -6.32 -10.86
N MET A 54 16.05 -6.33 -10.68
CA MET A 54 15.08 -5.89 -11.70
C MET A 54 14.71 -4.41 -11.64
N VAL A 55 14.63 -3.82 -10.43
CA VAL A 55 14.19 -2.42 -10.24
C VAL A 55 14.93 -1.78 -9.06
N GLN A 56 16.21 -1.46 -9.25
CA GLN A 56 17.05 -0.78 -8.23
C GLN A 56 16.80 0.74 -8.13
N GLY A 57 15.75 1.24 -8.77
CA GLY A 57 15.46 2.68 -8.90
C GLY A 57 15.76 3.17 -10.32
N VAL A 58 15.59 4.46 -10.58
CA VAL A 58 15.85 5.01 -11.94
C VAL A 58 17.30 4.78 -12.35
N ALA A 59 18.23 4.79 -11.39
CA ALA A 59 19.66 4.50 -11.60
C ALA A 59 19.95 3.04 -12.07
N GLY A 60 19.02 2.11 -11.86
CA GLY A 60 19.14 0.72 -12.30
C GLY A 60 18.39 0.41 -13.60
N VAL A 61 17.69 1.37 -14.19
CA VAL A 61 16.95 1.17 -15.45
C VAL A 61 17.94 0.85 -16.57
N GLY A 62 17.83 -0.35 -17.14
CA GLY A 62 18.68 -0.81 -18.24
C GLY A 62 19.99 -1.51 -17.83
N ILE A 63 20.26 -1.69 -16.53
CA ILE A 63 21.36 -2.54 -16.04
C ILE A 63 20.82 -3.97 -15.89
N ALA A 64 21.15 -4.84 -16.86
CA ALA A 64 20.94 -6.30 -16.89
C ALA A 64 19.74 -6.82 -16.08
N MET A 65 18.56 -6.91 -16.70
CA MET A 65 17.47 -7.72 -16.16
C MET A 65 17.89 -9.20 -16.12
N PRO A 66 17.57 -9.97 -15.06
CA PRO A 66 17.60 -11.43 -15.14
C PRO A 66 16.57 -11.86 -16.20
N PHE A 67 17.04 -12.47 -17.28
CA PHE A 67 16.38 -12.51 -18.60
C PHE A 67 15.16 -13.45 -18.76
N ASP A 68 14.52 -13.97 -17.69
CA ASP A 68 13.48 -15.00 -17.82
C ASP A 68 12.12 -14.68 -17.16
N MET A 69 11.90 -13.45 -16.68
CA MET A 69 10.64 -13.10 -16.01
C MET A 69 9.52 -12.77 -17.00
N THR A 70 8.44 -13.56 -16.96
CA THR A 70 7.21 -13.23 -17.70
C THR A 70 6.47 -12.06 -17.05
N ALA A 71 5.69 -11.32 -17.85
CA ALA A 71 4.81 -10.25 -17.36
C ALA A 71 3.86 -10.74 -16.24
N LEU A 72 3.45 -12.01 -16.29
CA LEU A 72 2.61 -12.63 -15.26
C LEU A 72 3.32 -12.72 -13.90
N VAL A 73 4.60 -13.12 -13.89
CA VAL A 73 5.38 -13.20 -12.64
C VAL A 73 5.60 -11.81 -12.06
N PHE A 74 5.94 -10.82 -12.90
CA PHE A 74 6.04 -9.42 -12.46
C PHE A 74 4.75 -8.93 -11.83
N MET A 75 3.61 -9.16 -12.49
CA MET A 75 2.30 -8.73 -11.97
C MET A 75 1.93 -9.45 -10.68
N GLY A 76 2.27 -10.73 -10.54
CA GLY A 76 2.09 -11.49 -9.30
C GLY A 76 2.91 -10.90 -8.14
N MET A 77 4.18 -10.60 -8.38
CA MET A 77 5.06 -9.97 -7.40
C MET A 77 4.61 -8.55 -7.03
N TRP A 78 4.28 -7.72 -8.03
CA TRP A 78 3.71 -6.38 -7.83
C TRP A 78 2.46 -6.43 -6.97
N THR A 79 1.53 -7.34 -7.30
CA THR A 79 0.28 -7.49 -6.55
C THR A 79 0.56 -7.93 -5.11
N THR A 80 1.53 -8.83 -4.90
CA THR A 80 1.97 -9.27 -3.57
C THR A 80 2.55 -8.11 -2.76
N MET A 81 3.40 -7.29 -3.35
CA MET A 81 3.94 -6.06 -2.74
C MET A 81 2.82 -5.10 -2.35
N MET A 82 1.82 -4.92 -3.22
CA MET A 82 0.66 -4.08 -2.92
C MET A 82 -0.18 -4.64 -1.78
N VAL A 83 -0.40 -5.95 -1.70
CA VAL A 83 -1.04 -6.59 -0.53
C VAL A 83 -0.26 -6.28 0.75
N ALA A 84 1.07 -6.43 0.72
CA ALA A 84 1.94 -6.20 1.88
C ALA A 84 1.82 -4.77 2.43
N MET A 85 1.82 -3.77 1.55
CA MET A 85 1.81 -2.36 1.95
C MET A 85 0.40 -1.81 2.21
N MET A 86 -0.58 -2.21 1.41
CA MET A 86 -1.88 -1.53 1.34
C MET A 86 -2.93 -2.12 2.27
N PHE A 87 -2.98 -3.44 2.43
CA PHE A 87 -4.00 -4.11 3.25
C PHE A 87 -4.03 -3.61 4.70
N PRO A 88 -2.88 -3.40 5.38
CA PRO A 88 -2.87 -2.83 6.72
C PRO A 88 -3.54 -1.45 6.77
N THR A 89 -3.37 -0.64 5.73
CA THR A 89 -3.89 0.74 5.68
C THR A 89 -5.40 0.80 5.51
N THR A 90 -6.01 -0.23 4.92
CA THR A 90 -7.46 -0.32 4.69
C THR A 90 -8.21 -1.06 5.80
N ALA A 91 -7.53 -1.49 6.87
CA ALA A 91 -8.17 -2.29 7.90
C ALA A 91 -9.44 -1.61 8.49
N PRO A 92 -9.45 -0.31 8.87
CA PRO A 92 -10.65 0.28 9.48
C PRO A 92 -11.86 0.32 8.56
N ILE A 93 -11.68 0.61 7.26
CA ILE A 93 -12.79 0.67 6.30
C ILE A 93 -13.35 -0.73 6.03
N VAL A 94 -12.49 -1.75 5.94
CA VAL A 94 -12.94 -3.14 5.75
C VAL A 94 -13.71 -3.63 6.98
N LEU A 95 -13.26 -3.27 8.19
CA LEU A 95 -13.98 -3.59 9.42
C LEU A 95 -15.33 -2.89 9.50
N LEU A 96 -15.42 -1.61 9.13
CA LEU A 96 -16.70 -0.90 9.02
C LEU A 96 -17.64 -1.59 8.03
N HIS A 97 -17.15 -1.86 6.83
CA HIS A 97 -17.92 -2.54 5.79
C HIS A 97 -18.42 -3.90 6.30
N ARG A 98 -17.57 -4.67 6.99
CA ARG A 98 -17.94 -5.93 7.61
C ARG A 98 -19.06 -5.77 8.62
N MET A 99 -19.00 -4.75 9.50
CA MET A 99 -20.08 -4.47 10.47
C MET A 99 -21.41 -4.17 9.77
N VAL A 100 -21.39 -3.38 8.69
CA VAL A 100 -22.61 -3.01 7.93
C VAL A 100 -23.22 -4.21 7.22
N VAL A 101 -22.40 -4.99 6.50
CA VAL A 101 -22.83 -6.20 5.78
C VAL A 101 -23.44 -7.23 6.75
N ARG A 102 -22.86 -7.39 7.94
CA ARG A 102 -23.41 -8.30 8.97
C ARG A 102 -24.77 -7.87 9.49
N ARG A 103 -24.95 -6.58 9.77
CA ARG A 103 -26.24 -6.05 10.23
C ARG A 103 -27.35 -6.26 9.20
N ARG A 104 -26.99 -6.43 7.92
CA ARG A 104 -27.91 -6.78 6.83
C ARG A 104 -28.19 -8.29 6.70
N GLY A 105 -27.56 -9.13 7.52
CA GLY A 105 -27.68 -10.58 7.49
C GLY A 105 -26.80 -11.26 6.43
N GLU A 106 -25.83 -10.54 5.85
CA GLU A 106 -24.99 -11.07 4.77
C GLU A 106 -23.70 -11.72 5.31
N GLY A 107 -23.20 -12.73 4.57
CA GLY A 107 -21.99 -13.47 4.89
C GLY A 107 -20.68 -12.67 4.72
N ALA A 108 -19.55 -13.36 4.64
CA ALA A 108 -18.24 -12.72 4.41
C ALA A 108 -18.01 -12.32 2.95
N ALA A 109 -18.74 -12.93 1.99
CA ALA A 109 -18.52 -12.76 0.56
C ALA A 109 -18.52 -11.30 0.07
N PRO A 110 -19.44 -10.41 0.51
CA PRO A 110 -19.37 -9.00 0.10
C PRO A 110 -18.10 -8.30 0.61
N THR A 111 -17.62 -8.64 1.82
CA THR A 111 -16.39 -8.03 2.34
C THR A 111 -15.16 -8.51 1.58
N ILE A 112 -15.13 -9.78 1.17
CA ILE A 112 -14.08 -10.31 0.29
C ILE A 112 -14.13 -9.59 -1.07
N ALA A 113 -15.33 -9.43 -1.65
CA ALA A 113 -15.51 -8.73 -2.91
C ALA A 113 -15.05 -7.27 -2.84
N PHE A 114 -15.30 -6.57 -1.73
CA PHE A 114 -14.73 -5.24 -1.48
C PHE A 114 -13.20 -5.24 -1.54
N GLY A 115 -12.56 -6.18 -0.81
CA GLY A 115 -11.10 -6.31 -0.82
C GLY A 115 -10.52 -6.62 -2.20
N LEU A 116 -11.22 -7.47 -2.98
CA LEU A 116 -10.84 -7.79 -4.36
C LEU A 116 -10.94 -6.57 -5.29
N GLY A 117 -12.02 -5.79 -5.20
CA GLY A 117 -12.18 -4.56 -5.98
C GLY A 117 -11.07 -3.56 -5.68
N TYR A 118 -10.72 -3.41 -4.40
CA TYR A 118 -9.59 -2.59 -3.99
C TYR A 118 -8.26 -3.08 -4.58
N LEU A 119 -8.01 -4.41 -4.51
CA LEU A 119 -6.78 -5.01 -5.00
C LEU A 119 -6.66 -4.91 -6.52
N VAL A 120 -7.76 -4.99 -7.28
CA VAL A 120 -7.76 -4.83 -8.74
C VAL A 120 -7.20 -3.47 -9.16
N ILE A 121 -7.59 -2.39 -8.48
CA ILE A 121 -7.04 -1.05 -8.76
C ILE A 121 -5.53 -1.06 -8.54
N TRP A 122 -5.06 -1.54 -7.39
CA TRP A 122 -3.63 -1.57 -7.08
C TRP A 122 -2.82 -2.49 -7.99
N ALA A 123 -3.36 -3.65 -8.35
CA ALA A 123 -2.74 -4.56 -9.31
C ALA A 123 -2.59 -3.88 -10.68
N SER A 124 -3.63 -3.18 -11.16
CA SER A 124 -3.61 -2.52 -12.47
C SER A 124 -2.52 -1.44 -12.59
N VAL A 125 -2.15 -0.78 -11.50
CA VAL A 125 -1.06 0.22 -11.49
C VAL A 125 0.28 -0.39 -11.89
N GLY A 126 0.49 -1.69 -11.64
CA GLY A 126 1.70 -2.41 -11.99
C GLY A 126 1.99 -2.46 -13.49
N VAL A 127 0.98 -2.23 -14.33
CA VAL A 127 1.16 -2.12 -15.78
C VAL A 127 2.09 -0.96 -16.13
N ILE A 128 2.06 0.14 -15.38
CA ILE A 128 2.88 1.33 -15.64
C ILE A 128 4.38 1.00 -15.52
N PRO A 129 4.89 0.51 -14.37
CA PRO A 129 6.30 0.16 -14.28
C PRO A 129 6.70 -1.02 -15.14
N LEU A 130 5.80 -1.97 -15.40
CA LEU A 130 6.06 -3.03 -16.36
C LEU A 130 6.31 -2.45 -17.76
N ALA A 131 5.48 -1.51 -18.20
CA ALA A 131 5.63 -0.84 -19.49
C ALA A 131 6.92 0.00 -19.56
N VAL A 132 7.26 0.72 -18.48
CA VAL A 132 8.54 1.44 -18.36
C VAL A 132 9.71 0.46 -18.50
N LEU A 133 9.70 -0.64 -17.74
CA LEU A 133 10.76 -1.64 -17.75
C LEU A 133 10.94 -2.27 -19.15
N LEU A 134 9.84 -2.61 -19.82
CA LEU A 134 9.87 -3.17 -21.17
C LEU A 134 10.30 -2.15 -22.24
N GLY A 135 9.89 -0.88 -22.09
CA GLY A 135 10.22 0.20 -23.02
C GLY A 135 11.68 0.61 -22.95
N PHE A 136 12.27 0.61 -21.76
CA PHE A 136 13.66 1.00 -21.53
C PHE A 136 14.65 -0.18 -21.56
N ARG A 137 14.19 -1.41 -21.84
CA ARG A 137 15.02 -2.63 -21.81
C ARG A 137 16.27 -2.60 -22.70
N HIS A 138 16.26 -1.79 -23.75
CA HIS A 138 17.35 -1.69 -24.74
C HIS A 138 18.23 -0.45 -24.55
N PHE A 139 17.92 0.39 -23.55
CA PHE A 139 18.66 1.61 -23.28
C PHE A 139 19.59 1.39 -22.08
N SER A 140 20.91 1.27 -22.31
CA SER A 140 21.90 1.36 -21.23
C SER A 140 22.10 2.84 -20.90
N ALA A 141 21.58 3.30 -19.77
CA ALA A 141 21.61 4.73 -19.49
C ALA A 141 22.37 5.04 -18.20
N GLN A 142 23.70 5.08 -18.31
CA GLN A 142 24.54 5.91 -17.42
C GLN A 142 24.51 7.35 -17.93
N SER A 143 23.34 8.00 -17.91
CA SER A 143 23.18 9.36 -18.40
C SER A 143 22.67 10.27 -17.29
N ILE A 144 23.35 11.40 -17.10
CA ILE A 144 22.96 12.50 -16.19
C ILE A 144 21.49 12.91 -16.31
N TRP A 145 20.85 12.65 -17.46
CA TRP A 145 19.43 12.88 -17.68
C TRP A 145 18.53 12.02 -16.78
N ILE A 146 18.92 10.79 -16.45
CA ILE A 146 18.14 9.89 -15.59
C ILE A 146 18.10 10.39 -14.14
N ASP A 147 19.23 10.86 -13.61
CA ASP A 147 19.28 11.40 -12.24
C ASP A 147 18.42 12.66 -12.11
N ARG A 148 18.45 13.52 -13.14
CA ARG A 148 17.59 14.71 -13.21
C ARG A 148 16.11 14.36 -13.31
N VAL A 149 15.75 13.30 -14.04
CA VAL A 149 14.38 12.78 -14.07
C VAL A 149 13.98 12.28 -12.67
N GLY A 150 14.85 11.53 -11.99
CA GLY A 150 14.62 11.10 -10.61
C GLY A 150 14.38 12.27 -9.64
N GLY A 151 15.25 13.28 -9.66
CA GLY A 151 15.10 14.50 -8.86
C GLY A 151 13.82 15.27 -9.18
N SER A 152 13.44 15.34 -10.46
CA SER A 152 12.18 15.97 -10.91
C SER A 152 10.95 15.21 -10.40
N VAL A 153 10.98 13.87 -10.44
CA VAL A 153 9.90 13.03 -9.90
C VAL A 153 9.77 13.22 -8.40
N LEU A 154 10.87 13.26 -7.64
CA LEU A 154 10.87 13.56 -6.21
C LEU A 154 10.28 14.95 -5.93
N LEU A 155 10.70 15.96 -6.69
CA LEU A 155 10.20 17.33 -6.54
C LEU A 155 8.68 17.39 -6.77
N VAL A 156 8.19 16.83 -7.88
CA VAL A 156 6.76 16.78 -8.21
C VAL A 156 5.99 15.98 -7.16
N ALA A 157 6.53 14.84 -6.71
CA ALA A 157 5.91 14.04 -5.66
C ALA A 157 5.80 14.82 -4.35
N GLY A 158 6.83 15.59 -3.98
CA GLY A 158 6.83 16.48 -2.82
C GLY A 158 5.81 17.60 -2.94
N VAL A 159 5.73 18.28 -4.09
CA VAL A 159 4.70 19.31 -4.37
C VAL A 159 3.29 18.72 -4.27
N TYR A 160 3.09 17.53 -4.82
CA TYR A 160 1.79 16.85 -4.80
C TYR A 160 1.28 16.61 -3.37
N GLN A 161 2.16 16.42 -2.38
CA GLN A 161 1.78 16.24 -0.98
C GLN A 161 1.01 17.44 -0.41
N PHE A 162 1.26 18.65 -0.93
CA PHE A 162 0.59 19.88 -0.51
C PHE A 162 -0.68 20.17 -1.32
N SER A 163 -1.00 19.36 -2.32
CA SER A 163 -2.14 19.62 -3.21
C SER A 163 -3.48 19.40 -2.51
N HIS A 164 -4.47 20.24 -2.86
CA HIS A 164 -5.86 20.04 -2.45
C HIS A 164 -6.42 18.69 -2.94
N TRP A 165 -5.94 18.20 -4.08
CA TRP A 165 -6.34 16.90 -4.61
C TRP A 165 -5.95 15.76 -3.67
N LYS A 166 -4.68 15.70 -3.22
CA LYS A 166 -4.26 14.71 -2.22
C LYS A 166 -5.11 14.83 -0.96
N GLU A 167 -5.33 16.04 -0.47
CA GLU A 167 -6.09 16.26 0.76
C GLU A 167 -7.53 15.75 0.63
N THR A 168 -8.22 16.01 -0.48
CA THR A 168 -9.57 15.49 -0.74
C THR A 168 -9.59 13.96 -0.82
N CYS A 169 -8.66 13.35 -1.57
CA CYS A 169 -8.55 11.89 -1.64
C CYS A 169 -8.26 11.28 -0.26
N LEU A 170 -7.33 11.87 0.50
CA LEU A 170 -6.96 11.38 1.83
C LEU A 170 -8.13 11.50 2.81
N ARG A 171 -8.88 12.60 2.78
CA ARG A 171 -10.10 12.74 3.59
C ARG A 171 -11.11 11.63 3.26
N ALA A 172 -11.36 11.37 1.97
CA ALA A 172 -12.25 10.27 1.55
C ALA A 172 -11.77 8.89 2.03
N CYS A 173 -10.46 8.62 2.00
CA CYS A 173 -9.87 7.39 2.56
C CYS A 173 -10.02 7.29 4.08
N ARG A 174 -10.08 8.42 4.79
CA ARG A 174 -10.13 8.53 6.25
C ARG A 174 -11.54 8.64 6.83
N THR A 175 -12.55 8.95 6.02
CA THR A 175 -13.94 9.15 6.47
C THR A 175 -14.83 7.95 6.15
N PRO A 176 -14.79 6.89 6.97
CA PRO A 176 -15.58 5.68 6.77
C PRO A 176 -17.08 5.95 6.67
N LEU A 177 -17.60 6.86 7.50
CA LEU A 177 -19.03 7.17 7.58
C LEU A 177 -19.54 8.03 6.41
N THR A 178 -18.76 9.01 5.96
CA THR A 178 -19.11 9.82 4.78
C THR A 178 -19.09 8.97 3.51
N PHE A 179 -18.10 8.08 3.40
CA PHE A 179 -18.10 7.07 2.34
C PHE A 179 -19.32 6.16 2.46
N LEU A 180 -19.74 5.84 3.69
CA LEU A 180 -20.91 5.01 3.93
C LEU A 180 -22.25 5.64 3.46
N MET A 181 -22.36 6.96 3.60
CA MET A 181 -23.57 7.72 3.27
C MET A 181 -23.62 8.18 1.81
N THR A 182 -22.46 8.33 1.16
CA THR A 182 -22.35 8.80 -0.23
C THR A 182 -22.37 7.68 -1.25
N HIS A 183 -21.91 6.48 -0.88
CA HIS A 183 -21.95 5.31 -1.74
C HIS A 183 -22.99 4.32 -1.20
N ASP A 184 -24.01 4.03 -2.00
CA ASP A 184 -24.85 2.87 -1.71
C ASP A 184 -24.00 1.61 -1.89
N PHE A 185 -23.74 0.88 -0.81
CA PHE A 185 -23.04 -0.41 -0.88
C PHE A 185 -23.81 -1.47 -1.67
N GLY A 186 -25.04 -1.16 -2.09
CA GLY A 186 -25.97 -2.13 -2.64
C GLY A 186 -26.14 -3.29 -1.66
N ARG A 187 -26.79 -4.36 -2.11
CA ARG A 187 -26.73 -5.65 -1.41
C ARG A 187 -25.88 -6.61 -2.22
N GLY A 188 -25.18 -7.51 -1.55
CA GLY A 188 -24.41 -8.56 -2.18
C GLY A 188 -23.03 -8.14 -2.70
N SER A 189 -22.33 -9.12 -3.26
CA SER A 189 -20.90 -9.02 -3.58
C SER A 189 -20.57 -8.01 -4.68
N MET A 190 -21.45 -7.83 -5.68
CA MET A 190 -21.19 -6.91 -6.78
C MET A 190 -21.21 -5.44 -6.33
N GLY A 191 -22.15 -5.07 -5.45
CA GLY A 191 -22.19 -3.74 -4.85
C GLY A 191 -20.91 -3.45 -4.05
N ALA A 192 -20.53 -4.39 -3.19
CA ALA A 192 -19.31 -4.28 -2.41
C ALA A 192 -18.03 -4.22 -3.26
N PHE A 193 -17.96 -4.97 -4.38
CA PHE A 193 -16.84 -4.89 -5.33
C PHE A 193 -16.70 -3.50 -5.97
N ARG A 194 -17.81 -2.89 -6.42
CA ARG A 194 -17.81 -1.53 -6.98
C ARG A 194 -17.35 -0.50 -5.97
N VAL A 195 -17.79 -0.65 -4.73
CA VAL A 195 -17.32 0.18 -3.62
C VAL A 195 -15.82 -0.02 -3.39
N GLY A 196 -15.33 -1.26 -3.43
CA GLY A 196 -13.91 -1.59 -3.37
C GLY A 196 -13.09 -0.88 -4.46
N LEU A 197 -13.57 -0.88 -5.71
CA LEU A 197 -12.96 -0.13 -6.82
C LEU A 197 -12.90 1.38 -6.54
N SER A 198 -14.03 1.97 -6.12
CA SER A 198 -14.10 3.39 -5.76
C SER A 198 -13.10 3.75 -4.66
N HIS A 199 -13.06 2.96 -3.58
CA HIS A 199 -12.10 3.16 -2.50
C HIS A 199 -10.64 2.99 -2.97
N GLY A 200 -10.39 2.02 -3.85
CA GLY A 200 -9.10 1.83 -4.51
C GLY A 200 -8.64 3.08 -5.27
N LEU A 201 -9.53 3.73 -6.02
CA LEU A 201 -9.23 4.96 -6.77
C LEU A 201 -8.91 6.14 -5.83
N TYR A 202 -9.67 6.35 -4.76
CA TYR A 202 -9.32 7.37 -3.76
C TYR A 202 -7.97 7.09 -3.11
N CYS A 203 -7.72 5.82 -2.77
CA CYS A 203 -6.47 5.39 -2.17
C CYS A 203 -5.28 5.61 -3.11
N LEU A 204 -5.44 5.30 -4.39
CA LEU A 204 -4.45 5.56 -5.41
C LEU A 204 -4.20 7.07 -5.53
N GLY A 205 -5.27 7.87 -5.58
CA GLY A 205 -5.20 9.33 -5.62
C GLY A 205 -4.38 9.94 -4.46
N CYS A 206 -4.50 9.42 -3.23
CA CYS A 206 -3.69 9.96 -2.13
C CYS A 206 -2.25 9.41 -2.06
N CYS A 207 -1.98 8.24 -2.63
CA CYS A 207 -0.72 7.51 -2.42
C CYS A 207 0.22 7.47 -3.64
N TRP A 208 -0.27 7.70 -4.87
CA TRP A 208 0.51 7.49 -6.10
C TRP A 208 1.83 8.28 -6.13
N ALA A 209 1.86 9.50 -5.59
CA ALA A 209 3.06 10.32 -5.57
C ALA A 209 4.18 9.70 -4.72
N LEU A 210 3.88 9.10 -3.55
CA LEU A 210 4.90 8.38 -2.77
C LEU A 210 5.25 7.03 -3.40
N MET A 211 4.35 6.45 -4.21
CA MET A 211 4.73 5.31 -5.04
C MET A 211 5.73 5.72 -6.13
N ALA A 212 5.54 6.89 -6.75
CA ALA A 212 6.50 7.51 -7.66
C ALA A 212 7.90 7.64 -7.00
N VAL A 213 7.95 8.05 -5.73
CA VAL A 213 9.20 8.09 -4.95
C VAL A 213 9.86 6.72 -4.85
N LEU A 214 9.12 5.64 -4.56
CA LEU A 214 9.69 4.29 -4.53
C LEU A 214 10.27 3.87 -5.88
N PHE A 215 9.68 4.29 -7.00
CA PHE A 215 10.30 4.03 -8.31
C PHE A 215 11.63 4.77 -8.48
N VAL A 216 11.80 5.91 -7.84
CA VAL A 216 13.06 6.66 -7.89
C VAL A 216 14.14 6.00 -7.02
N VAL A 217 13.83 5.75 -5.75
CA VAL A 217 14.79 5.24 -4.76
C VAL A 217 14.97 3.71 -4.78
N GLY A 218 14.15 3.01 -5.55
CA GLY A 218 14.15 1.55 -5.69
C GLY A 218 12.95 0.90 -5.04
N LEU A 219 12.10 0.26 -5.85
CA LEU A 219 10.90 -0.44 -5.39
C LEU A 219 11.21 -1.54 -4.38
N MET A 220 12.36 -2.21 -4.57
CA MET A 220 12.81 -3.33 -3.75
C MET A 220 13.77 -2.91 -2.64
N ASN A 221 14.00 -1.61 -2.44
CA ASN A 221 14.65 -1.15 -1.23
C ASN A 221 13.68 -1.33 -0.05
N LEU A 222 13.81 -2.45 0.66
CA LEU A 222 12.90 -2.85 1.74
C LEU A 222 12.77 -1.77 2.83
N VAL A 223 13.83 -0.98 3.07
CA VAL A 223 13.80 0.11 4.04
C VAL A 223 12.87 1.22 3.57
N TRP A 224 13.03 1.68 2.32
CA TRP A 224 12.13 2.68 1.74
C TRP A 224 10.70 2.17 1.59
N MET A 225 10.54 0.92 1.17
CA MET A 225 9.23 0.27 1.07
C MET A 225 8.53 0.25 2.43
N ALA A 226 9.20 -0.19 3.50
CA ALA A 226 8.65 -0.21 4.85
C ALA A 226 8.35 1.20 5.36
N ALA A 227 9.24 2.17 5.11
CA ALA A 227 9.04 3.57 5.48
C ALA A 227 7.80 4.17 4.81
N VAL A 228 7.65 3.99 3.49
CA VAL A 228 6.49 4.49 2.73
C VAL A 228 5.20 3.78 3.14
N ALA A 229 5.23 2.47 3.39
CA ALA A 229 4.10 1.74 3.94
C ALA A 229 3.68 2.30 5.31
N GLY A 230 4.65 2.59 6.18
CA GLY A 230 4.44 3.24 7.47
C GLY A 230 3.81 4.62 7.32
N VAL A 231 4.31 5.44 6.40
CA VAL A 231 3.71 6.75 6.08
C VAL A 231 2.25 6.58 5.67
N PHE A 232 1.93 5.67 4.74
CA PHE A 232 0.54 5.44 4.33
C PHE A 232 -0.35 5.00 5.48
N LEU A 233 0.13 4.09 6.32
CA LEU A 233 -0.59 3.63 7.49
C LEU A 233 -0.88 4.80 8.43
N ILE A 234 0.12 5.63 8.73
CA ILE A 234 -0.04 6.74 9.67
C ILE A 234 -0.92 7.85 9.06
N GLU A 235 -0.72 8.22 7.79
CA GLU A 235 -1.52 9.24 7.11
C GLU A 235 -3.01 8.90 7.11
N LYS A 236 -3.35 7.62 6.88
CA LYS A 236 -4.74 7.15 6.78
C LYS A 236 -5.37 6.86 8.13
N ASN A 237 -4.60 6.56 9.18
CA ASN A 237 -5.17 6.07 10.44
C ASN A 237 -4.96 7.02 11.62
N TRP A 238 -4.03 7.97 11.53
CA TRP A 238 -3.73 8.89 12.62
C TRP A 238 -4.47 10.23 12.49
N ARG A 239 -4.97 10.76 13.62
CA ARG A 239 -5.71 12.03 13.66
C ARG A 239 -4.97 13.19 13.00
N HIS A 240 -3.64 13.27 13.18
CA HIS A 240 -2.78 14.30 12.60
C HIS A 240 -2.16 13.93 11.24
N GLY A 241 -2.71 12.93 10.53
CA GLY A 241 -2.16 12.45 9.26
C GLY A 241 -1.92 13.54 8.21
N VAL A 242 -2.78 14.58 8.15
CA VAL A 242 -2.58 15.73 7.24
C VAL A 242 -1.33 16.54 7.59
N GLY A 243 -1.00 16.67 8.88
CA GLY A 243 0.24 17.30 9.31
C GLY A 243 1.46 16.49 8.88
N LEU A 244 1.41 15.16 9.06
CA LEU A 244 2.45 14.26 8.57
C LEU A 244 2.64 14.35 7.05
N THR A 245 1.55 14.40 6.28
CA THR A 245 1.59 14.60 4.82
C THR A 245 2.42 15.83 4.43
N ARG A 246 2.26 16.95 5.15
CA ARG A 246 3.05 18.17 4.88
C ARG A 246 4.52 18.01 5.24
N VAL A 247 4.83 17.35 6.35
CA VAL A 247 6.21 17.07 6.76
C VAL A 247 6.90 16.15 5.74
N VAL A 248 6.24 15.05 5.36
CA VAL A 248 6.74 14.12 4.33
C VAL A 248 6.89 14.83 3.00
N GLY A 249 5.93 15.68 2.63
CA GLY A 249 6.01 16.52 1.43
C GLY A 249 7.20 17.44 1.41
N GLY A 250 7.46 18.16 2.51
CA GLY A 250 8.62 19.03 2.64
C GLY A 250 9.93 18.25 2.54
N ALA A 251 10.02 17.09 3.20
CA ALA A 251 11.19 16.22 3.14
C ALA A 251 11.45 15.69 1.73
N VAL A 252 10.43 15.15 1.04
CA VAL A 252 10.55 14.62 -0.32
C VAL A 252 10.86 15.74 -1.34
N MET A 253 10.24 16.92 -1.17
CA MET A 253 10.52 18.09 -1.99
C MET A 253 11.96 18.56 -1.82
N GLY A 254 12.43 18.70 -0.57
CA GLY A 254 13.82 19.07 -0.27
C GLY A 254 14.81 18.07 -0.83
N LEU A 255 14.51 16.77 -0.72
CA LEU A 255 15.31 15.71 -1.33
C LEU A 255 15.38 15.83 -2.85
N GLY A 256 14.25 16.11 -3.51
CA GLY A 256 14.20 16.34 -4.96
C GLY A 256 15.04 17.54 -5.40
N ILE A 257 14.98 18.65 -4.68
CA ILE A 257 15.83 19.84 -4.93
C ILE A 257 17.30 19.47 -4.75
N ALA A 258 17.65 18.78 -3.66
CA ALA A 258 19.02 18.37 -3.38
C ALA A 258 19.59 17.46 -4.49
N VAL A 259 18.81 16.50 -4.98
CA VAL A 259 19.19 15.64 -6.12
C VAL A 259 19.35 16.42 -7.42
N LEU A 260 18.53 17.45 -7.66
CA LEU A 260 18.65 18.30 -8.86
C LEU A 260 19.91 19.17 -8.84
N VAL A 261 20.36 19.58 -7.65
CA VAL A 261 21.59 20.36 -7.45
C VAL A 261 22.83 19.47 -7.48
N ASP A 262 22.76 18.33 -6.77
CA ASP A 262 23.82 17.32 -6.70
C ASP A 262 23.27 15.93 -7.06
N PRO A 263 23.33 15.54 -8.35
CA PRO A 263 22.86 14.24 -8.82
C PRO A 263 23.53 13.05 -8.12
N ALA A 264 24.76 13.22 -7.59
CA ALA A 264 25.47 12.15 -6.90
C ALA A 264 24.72 11.68 -5.63
N LEU A 265 23.87 12.53 -5.03
CA LEU A 265 23.05 12.17 -3.87
C LEU A 265 22.10 11.01 -4.16
N LEU A 266 21.64 10.84 -5.40
CA LEU A 266 20.73 9.76 -5.77
C LEU A 266 21.38 8.38 -5.63
N SER A 267 22.69 8.28 -5.89
CA SER A 267 23.46 7.04 -5.73
C SER A 267 23.57 6.58 -4.27
N TRP A 268 23.52 7.51 -3.30
CA TRP A 268 23.48 7.19 -1.87
C TRP A 268 22.11 6.71 -1.39
N LEU A 269 21.04 7.23 -1.99
CA LEU A 269 19.66 6.88 -1.64
C LEU A 269 19.22 5.54 -2.25
N ALA A 270 19.75 5.25 -3.44
CA ALA A 270 19.53 4.03 -4.21
C ALA A 270 20.88 3.39 -4.55
N PRO A 271 21.62 2.86 -3.55
CA PRO A 271 22.86 2.18 -3.83
C PRO A 271 22.55 0.98 -4.71
N VAL A 272 23.04 1.03 -5.95
CA VAL A 272 22.95 -0.09 -6.88
C VAL A 272 23.74 -1.23 -6.23
N GLN A 273 23.02 -2.21 -5.66
CA GLN A 273 23.65 -3.43 -5.18
C GLN A 273 24.12 -4.19 -6.41
N GLN A 274 25.37 -3.94 -6.79
CA GLN A 274 26.08 -4.75 -7.77
C GLN A 274 26.06 -6.19 -7.27
N ALA A 275 25.23 -7.02 -7.91
CA ALA A 275 25.30 -8.45 -7.74
C ALA A 275 26.68 -8.91 -8.25
N GLY A 276 27.57 -9.22 -7.31
CA GLY A 276 28.72 -10.09 -7.53
C GLY A 276 29.99 -9.47 -8.10
N SER A 277 30.77 -8.79 -7.26
CA SER A 277 32.25 -8.71 -7.41
C SER A 277 33.01 -9.55 -6.35
N MET A 278 32.31 -10.36 -5.56
CA MET A 278 32.90 -11.24 -4.53
C MET A 278 32.85 -12.74 -4.88
N ALA A 279 33.03 -13.10 -6.15
CA ALA A 279 33.12 -14.51 -6.57
C ALA A 279 34.34 -14.82 -7.46
N LEU A 280 35.40 -13.98 -7.47
CA LEU A 280 36.63 -14.24 -8.23
C LEU A 280 37.94 -14.11 -7.43
N ASN A 281 37.90 -14.04 -6.09
CA ASN A 281 39.09 -14.16 -5.27
C ASN A 281 38.77 -14.96 -4.00
N GLY A 282 38.89 -16.28 -4.08
CA GLY A 282 38.71 -17.21 -2.97
C GLY A 282 38.85 -18.64 -3.44
#